data_AF-A0A948SW33-F1
#
_entry.id   AF-A0A948SW33-F1
#
_cell.length_a   1.000
_cell.length_b   1.000
_cell.length_c   1.000
_cell.angle_alpha   90.00
_cell.angle_beta   90.00
_cell.angle_gamma   90.00
#
_symmetry.space_group_name_H-M   'P 1'
#
loop_
_entity.id
_entity.type
_entity.pdbx_description
1 polymer ?
#
loop_
_entity_poly.entity_id
_entity_poly.type
_entity_poly.pdbx_seq_one_letter_code
_entity_poly.pdbx_strand_id
1 'polypeptide(L)'
;MKKTISLGVVFMMVGCQTVSRQRAADPVELRQQAQDAMRQGEYFKARKLTEQVLRQSPQEEEASKLMASILEREIAQQKEAFEERPFEKSQAESEEEIKTLLERSREMFRAKQYEEAMVTAEKVFAYDAENRQASELVDEIRKQVFAEGKQNEVFLKGMYRDEARERIVRYRKKAGQLMDSGQWGAAKLTVEKILLLAPGDKDATRQYEQIKQREALNS
;
A
#
# COMPACT_ATOMS: atom_id res chain seq x y z
N MET A 1 0.86 -65.66 45.09
CA MET A 1 0.19 -64.35 45.28
C MET A 1 1.10 -63.45 46.11
N LYS A 2 1.77 -62.47 45.49
CA LYS A 2 2.52 -61.42 46.19
C LYS A 2 1.98 -60.08 45.68
N LYS A 3 1.36 -59.30 46.58
CA LYS A 3 0.87 -57.95 46.31
C LYS A 3 2.00 -56.97 46.58
N THR A 4 2.44 -56.26 45.56
CA THR A 4 3.28 -55.06 45.70
C THR A 4 2.46 -53.85 45.28
N ILE A 5 2.02 -53.10 46.29
CA ILE A 5 1.46 -51.77 46.14
C ILE A 5 2.66 -50.83 46.03
N SER A 6 2.91 -50.26 44.85
CA SER A 6 3.85 -49.14 44.70
C SER A 6 3.07 -47.84 44.78
N LEU A 7 3.37 -47.13 45.86
CA LEU A 7 2.91 -45.82 46.25
C LEU A 7 3.53 -44.76 45.32
N GLY A 8 2.72 -43.76 44.97
CA GLY A 8 3.08 -42.74 44.00
C GLY A 8 4.15 -41.75 44.47
N VAL A 9 4.80 -41.15 43.47
CA VAL A 9 5.44 -39.83 43.58
C VAL A 9 5.04 -39.06 42.33
N VAL A 10 3.97 -38.26 42.45
CA VAL A 10 3.62 -37.25 41.45
C VAL A 10 4.54 -36.06 41.68
N PHE A 11 5.56 -35.94 40.84
CA PHE A 11 6.49 -34.82 40.83
C PHE A 11 5.84 -33.64 40.08
N MET A 12 4.98 -32.87 40.77
CA MET A 12 4.56 -31.55 40.29
C MET A 12 5.58 -30.50 40.75
N MET A 13 6.57 -30.22 39.92
CA MET A 13 7.40 -29.02 40.05
C MET A 13 7.13 -28.12 38.86
N VAL A 14 6.14 -27.25 39.06
CA VAL A 14 6.13 -25.82 38.73
C VAL A 14 7.18 -25.43 37.69
N GLY A 15 6.83 -25.58 36.42
CA GLY A 15 7.48 -24.81 35.36
C GLY A 15 7.09 -23.36 35.53
N CYS A 16 7.99 -22.54 36.08
CA CYS A 16 7.97 -21.10 35.89
C CYS A 16 7.95 -20.85 34.39
N GLN A 17 6.76 -20.66 33.81
CA GLN A 17 6.62 -20.06 32.51
C GLN A 17 7.11 -18.63 32.67
N THR A 18 8.38 -18.42 32.35
CA THR A 18 8.90 -17.12 31.97
C THR A 18 8.06 -16.65 30.79
N VAL A 19 7.00 -15.92 31.11
CA VAL A 19 6.30 -15.05 30.17
C VAL A 19 7.39 -14.09 29.71
N SER A 20 8.02 -14.43 28.58
CA SER A 20 8.90 -13.53 27.84
C SER A 20 8.02 -12.39 27.39
N ARG A 21 7.91 -11.39 28.26
CA ARG A 21 7.34 -10.09 27.94
C ARG A 21 8.22 -9.57 26.82
N GLN A 22 7.78 -9.76 25.57
CA GLN A 22 8.42 -9.17 24.40
C GLN A 22 8.46 -7.67 24.68
N ARG A 23 9.63 -7.21 25.12
CA ARG A 23 9.89 -5.79 25.29
C ARG A 23 9.62 -5.18 23.93
N ALA A 24 8.73 -4.20 23.87
CA ALA A 24 8.56 -3.41 22.65
C ALA A 24 9.96 -2.94 22.24
N ALA A 25 10.36 -3.26 21.02
CA ALA A 25 11.67 -2.89 20.51
C ALA A 25 11.82 -1.37 20.60
N ASP A 26 13.02 -0.93 21.00
CA ASP A 26 13.33 0.48 21.19
C ASP A 26 13.10 1.25 19.87
N PRO A 27 12.32 2.35 19.86
CA PRO A 27 12.14 3.20 18.69
C PRO A 27 13.44 3.57 17.97
N VAL A 28 14.52 3.78 18.72
CA VAL A 28 15.84 4.11 18.15
C VAL A 28 16.41 2.93 17.36
N GLU A 29 16.30 1.72 17.93
CA GLU A 29 16.75 0.49 17.29
C GLU A 29 15.93 0.16 16.05
N LEU A 30 14.60 0.26 16.15
CA LEU A 30 13.68 0.04 15.02
C LEU A 30 13.95 0.98 13.86
N ARG A 31 14.24 2.25 14.14
CA ARG A 31 14.59 3.25 13.14
C ARG A 31 15.95 2.96 12.48
N GLN A 32 16.93 2.51 13.26
CA GLN A 32 18.22 2.07 12.69
C GLN A 32 18.03 0.86 11.78
N GLN A 33 17.28 -0.16 12.22
CA GLN A 33 16.95 -1.31 11.39
C GLN A 33 16.19 -0.92 10.12
N ALA A 34 15.30 0.07 10.19
CA ALA A 34 14.59 0.59 9.04
C ALA A 34 15.54 1.27 8.03
N GLN A 35 16.51 2.06 8.51
CA GLN A 35 17.54 2.67 7.67
C GLN A 35 18.43 1.60 7.01
N ASP A 36 18.80 0.55 7.74
CA ASP A 36 19.60 -0.56 7.20
C ASP A 36 18.84 -1.31 6.11
N ALA A 37 17.57 -1.64 6.36
CA ALA A 37 16.68 -2.25 5.37
C ALA A 37 16.53 -1.36 4.12
N MET A 38 16.37 -0.03 4.30
CA MET A 38 16.30 0.92 3.19
C MET A 38 17.60 0.95 2.37
N ARG A 39 18.77 0.90 3.03
CA ARG A 39 20.08 0.83 2.35
C ARG A 39 20.27 -0.47 1.58
N GLN A 40 19.67 -1.56 2.04
CA GLN A 40 19.68 -2.86 1.40
C GLN A 40 18.63 -2.99 0.28
N GLY A 41 17.79 -1.97 0.05
CA GLY A 41 16.70 -2.02 -0.94
C GLY A 41 15.47 -2.81 -0.46
N GLU A 42 15.42 -3.22 0.80
CA GLU A 42 14.30 -3.93 1.42
C GLU A 42 13.18 -2.95 1.85
N TYR A 43 12.65 -2.17 0.92
CA TYR A 43 11.75 -1.03 1.23
C TYR A 43 10.48 -1.43 1.98
N PHE A 44 9.91 -2.60 1.70
CA PHE A 44 8.75 -3.12 2.44
C PHE A 44 9.05 -3.30 3.94
N LYS A 45 10.21 -3.91 4.25
CA LYS A 45 10.65 -4.14 5.63
C LYS A 45 11.01 -2.82 6.31
N ALA A 46 11.71 -1.92 5.61
CA ALA A 46 12.04 -0.58 6.08
C ALA A 46 10.77 0.20 6.48
N ARG A 47 9.72 0.12 5.64
CA ARG A 47 8.41 0.72 5.89
C ARG A 47 7.76 0.13 7.13
N LYS A 48 7.75 -1.20 7.26
CA LYS A 48 7.15 -1.88 8.43
C LYS A 48 7.84 -1.54 9.75
N LEU A 49 9.15 -1.38 9.73
CA LEU A 49 9.92 -0.99 10.91
C LEU A 49 9.63 0.48 11.27
N THR A 50 9.62 1.37 10.28
CA THR A 50 9.30 2.80 10.50
C THR A 50 7.85 3.01 10.94
N GLU A 51 6.90 2.22 10.44
CA GLU A 51 5.50 2.20 10.91
C GLU A 51 5.42 1.85 12.41
N GLN A 52 6.23 0.91 12.89
CA GLN A 52 6.26 0.55 14.31
C GLN A 52 6.77 1.71 15.17
N VAL A 53 7.78 2.44 14.70
CA VAL A 53 8.27 3.65 15.37
C VAL A 53 7.17 4.71 15.45
N LEU A 54 6.53 5.03 14.32
CA LEU A 54 5.47 6.04 14.27
C LEU A 54 4.20 5.65 15.05
N ARG A 55 3.93 4.35 15.23
CA ARG A 55 2.83 3.90 16.12
C ARG A 55 3.13 4.17 17.59
N GLN A 56 4.39 4.06 18.00
CA GLN A 56 4.81 4.36 19.36
C GLN A 56 4.93 5.87 19.59
N SER A 57 5.41 6.61 18.58
CA SER A 57 5.66 8.04 18.62
C SER A 57 5.17 8.73 17.33
N PRO A 58 3.86 9.04 17.20
CA PRO A 58 3.29 9.58 15.96
C PRO A 58 3.82 10.96 15.54
N GLN A 59 4.41 11.71 16.49
CA GLN A 59 4.97 13.04 16.25
C GLN A 59 6.49 13.00 16.02
N GLU A 60 7.10 11.81 15.92
CA GLU A 60 8.53 11.70 15.70
C GLU A 60 8.90 12.15 14.29
N GLU A 61 9.54 13.32 14.22
CA GLU A 61 9.90 13.96 12.96
C GLU A 61 10.90 13.12 12.15
N GLU A 62 11.87 12.50 12.81
CA GLU A 62 12.88 11.68 12.13
C GLU A 62 12.30 10.41 11.50
N ALA A 63 11.40 9.71 12.20
CA ALA A 63 10.69 8.56 11.65
C ALA A 63 9.76 8.97 10.50
N SER A 64 9.15 10.15 10.59
CA SER A 64 8.31 10.70 9.51
C SER A 64 9.13 11.02 8.26
N LYS A 65 10.31 11.63 8.42
CA LYS A 65 11.26 11.89 7.33
C LYS A 65 11.78 10.58 6.72
N LEU A 66 12.14 9.61 7.56
CA LEU A 66 12.59 8.31 7.10
C LEU A 66 11.50 7.58 6.29
N MET A 67 10.26 7.63 6.75
CA MET A 67 9.11 7.08 6.02
C MET A 67 8.99 7.73 4.64
N ALA A 68 9.09 9.06 4.55
CA ALA A 68 9.05 9.77 3.28
C ALA A 68 10.17 9.31 2.33
N SER A 69 11.41 9.18 2.83
CA SER A 69 12.55 8.71 2.04
C SER A 69 12.42 7.26 1.58
N ILE A 70 11.85 6.37 2.41
CA ILE A 70 11.57 4.97 2.04
C ILE A 70 10.58 4.93 0.89
N LEU A 71 9.49 5.68 0.99
CA LEU A 71 8.46 5.74 -0.04
C LEU A 71 9.02 6.32 -1.35
N GLU A 72 9.83 7.37 -1.27
CA GLU A 72 10.48 7.98 -2.44
C GLU A 72 11.36 6.97 -3.20
N ARG A 73 12.15 6.16 -2.48
CA ARG A 73 13.00 5.13 -3.09
C ARG A 73 12.22 3.92 -3.60
N GLU A 74 11.15 3.52 -2.90
CA GLU A 74 10.23 2.47 -3.37
C GLU A 74 9.56 2.89 -4.69
N ILE A 75 9.21 4.18 -4.81
CA ILE A 75 8.67 4.77 -6.05
C ILE A 75 9.73 4.80 -7.15
N ALA A 76 10.97 5.18 -6.86
CA ALA A 76 12.05 5.17 -7.86
C ALA A 76 12.30 3.75 -8.40
N GLN A 77 12.32 2.73 -7.52
CA GLN A 77 12.45 1.33 -7.93
C GLN A 77 11.25 0.86 -8.76
N GLN A 78 10.03 1.27 -8.40
CA GLN A 78 8.84 0.95 -9.18
C GLN A 78 8.80 1.70 -10.52
N LYS A 79 9.33 2.93 -10.59
CA LYS A 79 9.49 3.69 -11.84
C LYS A 79 10.49 3.02 -12.77
N GLU A 80 11.65 2.58 -12.28
CA GLU A 80 12.58 1.78 -13.09
C GLU A 80 11.93 0.48 -13.60
N ALA A 81 11.05 -0.14 -12.82
CA ALA A 81 10.26 -1.29 -13.27
C ALA A 81 9.10 -0.94 -14.24
N PHE A 82 8.74 0.34 -14.36
CA PHE A 82 7.63 0.84 -15.20
C PHE A 82 8.10 1.69 -16.41
N GLU A 83 9.36 2.12 -16.47
CA GLU A 83 9.93 2.90 -17.58
C GLU A 83 10.02 2.09 -18.88
N GLU A 84 9.84 0.77 -18.84
CA GLU A 84 9.51 -0.04 -20.00
C GLU A 84 8.00 -0.25 -20.12
N ARG A 85 7.27 0.74 -20.66
CA ARG A 85 6.17 0.51 -21.62
C ARG A 85 5.55 1.82 -22.15
N PRO A 86 6.00 2.30 -23.33
CA PRO A 86 5.15 3.08 -24.21
C PRO A 86 4.36 2.11 -25.08
N PHE A 87 3.09 1.83 -24.80
CA PHE A 87 2.23 1.19 -25.80
C PHE A 87 0.77 1.56 -25.59
N GLU A 88 0.21 2.30 -26.55
CA GLU A 88 -1.22 2.19 -26.87
C GLU A 88 -1.48 0.73 -27.24
N LYS A 89 -1.83 -0.10 -26.24
CA LYS A 89 -2.26 -1.48 -26.48
C LYS A 89 -3.53 -1.43 -27.34
N SER A 90 -3.64 -2.35 -28.29
CA SER A 90 -4.86 -2.47 -29.08
C SER A 90 -6.05 -2.84 -28.17
N GLN A 91 -7.28 -2.58 -28.63
CA GLN A 91 -8.49 -2.94 -27.90
C GLN A 91 -8.52 -4.46 -27.57
N ALA A 92 -8.04 -5.29 -28.50
CA ALA A 92 -7.96 -6.75 -28.31
C ALA A 92 -6.95 -7.15 -27.22
N GLU A 93 -5.78 -6.50 -27.17
CA GLU A 93 -4.79 -6.73 -26.11
C GLU A 93 -5.25 -6.26 -24.73
N SER A 94 -6.14 -5.26 -24.70
CA SER A 94 -6.76 -4.79 -23.46
C SER A 94 -7.82 -5.77 -22.96
N GLU A 95 -8.61 -6.37 -23.85
CA GLU A 95 -9.61 -7.39 -23.50
C GLU A 95 -8.96 -8.67 -22.95
N GLU A 96 -7.86 -9.13 -23.54
CA GLU A 96 -7.12 -10.31 -23.05
C GLU A 96 -6.49 -10.09 -21.67
N GLU A 97 -5.96 -8.88 -21.42
CA GLU A 97 -5.42 -8.50 -20.12
C GLU A 97 -6.54 -8.41 -19.07
N ILE A 98 -7.68 -7.80 -19.40
CA ILE A 98 -8.86 -7.75 -18.53
C ILE A 98 -9.29 -9.16 -18.12
N LYS A 99 -9.39 -10.08 -19.08
CA LYS A 99 -9.75 -11.48 -18.82
C LYS A 99 -8.75 -12.15 -17.88
N THR A 100 -7.46 -12.00 -18.16
CA THR A 100 -6.38 -12.57 -17.34
C THR A 100 -6.41 -12.05 -15.91
N LEU A 101 -6.62 -10.75 -15.73
CA LEU A 101 -6.73 -10.12 -14.41
C LEU A 101 -7.95 -10.63 -13.64
N LEU A 102 -9.10 -10.75 -14.29
CA LEU A 102 -10.33 -11.29 -13.68
C LEU A 102 -10.17 -12.75 -13.26
N GLU A 103 -9.59 -13.59 -14.12
CA GLU A 103 -9.33 -15.01 -13.82
C GLU A 103 -8.38 -15.16 -12.62
N ARG A 104 -7.27 -14.43 -12.64
CA ARG A 104 -6.30 -14.43 -11.54
C ARG A 104 -6.89 -13.92 -10.22
N SER A 105 -7.70 -12.86 -10.28
CA SER A 105 -8.40 -12.35 -9.09
C SER A 105 -9.35 -13.39 -8.52
N ARG A 106 -10.10 -14.12 -9.35
CA ARG A 106 -10.98 -15.22 -8.91
C ARG A 106 -10.20 -16.38 -8.30
N GLU A 107 -9.02 -16.71 -8.82
CA GLU A 107 -8.14 -17.72 -8.22
C GLU A 107 -7.67 -17.31 -6.83
N MET A 108 -7.17 -16.09 -6.68
CA MET A 108 -6.77 -15.53 -5.38
C MET A 108 -7.96 -15.49 -4.41
N PHE A 109 -9.14 -15.11 -4.91
CA PHE A 109 -10.36 -15.08 -4.11
C PHE A 109 -10.73 -16.47 -3.58
N ARG A 110 -10.68 -17.51 -4.44
CA ARG A 110 -10.88 -18.91 -4.04
C ARG A 110 -9.84 -19.39 -3.04
N ALA A 111 -8.60 -18.91 -3.16
CA ALA A 111 -7.53 -19.17 -2.20
C ALA A 111 -7.64 -18.35 -0.90
N LYS A 112 -8.71 -17.55 -0.72
CA LYS A 112 -8.93 -16.63 0.40
C LYS A 112 -7.85 -15.55 0.56
N GLN A 113 -7.11 -15.27 -0.51
CA GLN A 113 -6.15 -14.17 -0.61
C GLN A 113 -6.91 -12.88 -0.97
N TYR A 114 -7.73 -12.40 -0.02
CA TYR A 114 -8.73 -11.36 -0.31
C TYR A 114 -8.12 -10.02 -0.72
N GLU A 115 -6.96 -9.67 -0.15
CA GLU A 115 -6.27 -8.43 -0.49
C GLU A 115 -5.76 -8.47 -1.93
N GLU A 116 -5.00 -9.52 -2.27
CA GLU A 116 -4.42 -9.72 -3.58
C GLU A 116 -5.51 -9.87 -4.65
N ALA A 117 -6.61 -10.55 -4.32
CA ALA A 117 -7.77 -10.67 -5.18
C ALA A 117 -8.40 -9.30 -5.46
N MET A 118 -8.64 -8.49 -4.44
CA MET A 118 -9.27 -7.18 -4.58
C MET A 118 -8.39 -6.21 -5.38
N VAL A 119 -7.09 -6.16 -5.09
CA VAL A 119 -6.12 -5.35 -5.85
C VAL A 119 -6.07 -5.78 -7.31
N THR A 120 -6.05 -7.10 -7.57
CA THR A 120 -5.99 -7.62 -8.94
C THR A 120 -7.28 -7.33 -9.72
N ALA A 121 -8.45 -7.41 -9.08
CA ALA A 121 -9.72 -7.02 -9.69
C ALA A 121 -9.76 -5.53 -10.05
N GLU A 122 -9.28 -4.66 -9.15
CA GLU A 122 -9.31 -3.21 -9.40
C GLU A 122 -8.38 -2.75 -10.52
N LYS A 123 -7.32 -3.50 -10.83
CA LYS A 123 -6.45 -3.21 -11.98
C LYS A 123 -7.21 -3.21 -13.30
N VAL A 124 -8.32 -3.94 -13.39
CA VAL A 124 -9.21 -3.96 -14.57
C VAL A 124 -9.70 -2.55 -14.90
N PHE A 125 -9.97 -1.71 -13.90
CA PHE A 125 -10.48 -0.35 -14.11
C PHE A 125 -9.48 0.60 -14.78
N ALA A 126 -8.19 0.23 -14.85
CA ALA A 126 -7.21 0.97 -15.63
C ALA A 126 -7.35 0.75 -17.16
N TYR A 127 -7.97 -0.37 -17.55
CA TYR A 127 -8.23 -0.76 -18.94
C TYR A 127 -9.69 -0.48 -19.34
N ASP A 128 -10.63 -0.79 -18.45
CA ASP A 128 -12.06 -0.56 -18.63
C ASP A 128 -12.69 -0.07 -17.31
N ALA A 129 -12.93 1.23 -17.22
CA ALA A 129 -13.44 1.88 -16.01
C ALA A 129 -14.89 1.48 -15.67
N GLU A 130 -15.65 0.96 -16.63
CA GLU A 130 -17.05 0.56 -16.46
C GLU A 130 -17.21 -0.97 -16.41
N ASN A 131 -16.11 -1.70 -16.20
CA ASN A 131 -16.11 -3.15 -16.22
C ASN A 131 -16.99 -3.74 -15.11
N ARG A 132 -18.19 -4.18 -15.51
CA ARG A 132 -19.19 -4.73 -14.59
C ARG A 132 -18.70 -5.98 -13.85
N GLN A 133 -17.94 -6.85 -14.53
CA GLN A 133 -17.43 -8.09 -13.93
C GLN A 133 -16.43 -7.82 -12.81
N ALA A 134 -15.55 -6.83 -12.98
CA ALA A 134 -14.63 -6.40 -11.93
C ALA A 134 -15.38 -5.79 -10.75
N SER A 135 -16.41 -4.98 -11.00
CA SER A 135 -17.25 -4.40 -9.95
C SER A 135 -17.94 -5.47 -9.11
N GLU A 136 -18.60 -6.43 -9.77
CA GLU A 136 -19.29 -7.54 -9.10
C GLU A 136 -18.31 -8.38 -8.27
N LEU A 137 -17.13 -8.69 -8.81
CA LEU A 137 -16.11 -9.46 -8.11
C LEU A 137 -15.56 -8.73 -6.88
N VAL A 138 -15.33 -7.42 -6.97
CA VAL A 138 -14.91 -6.60 -5.81
C VAL A 138 -15.97 -6.63 -4.71
N ASP A 139 -17.25 -6.52 -5.06
CA ASP A 139 -18.35 -6.57 -4.09
C ASP A 139 -18.49 -7.96 -3.45
N GLU A 140 -18.31 -9.04 -4.21
CA GLU A 140 -18.27 -10.41 -3.69
C GLU A 140 -17.13 -10.61 -2.69
N ILE A 141 -15.91 -10.15 -3.03
CA ILE A 141 -14.75 -10.22 -2.15
C ILE A 141 -15.03 -9.47 -0.84
N ARG A 142 -15.58 -8.25 -0.91
CA ARG A 142 -15.94 -7.44 0.27
C ARG A 142 -16.97 -8.13 1.15
N LYS A 143 -18.02 -8.69 0.53
CA LYS A 143 -19.07 -9.42 1.25
C LYS A 143 -18.51 -10.63 1.99
N GLN A 144 -17.60 -11.37 1.36
CA GLN A 144 -16.97 -12.53 1.99
C GLN A 144 -16.02 -12.14 3.13
N VAL A 145 -15.20 -11.10 2.93
CA VAL A 145 -14.33 -10.54 3.98
C VAL A 145 -15.14 -10.11 5.21
N PHE A 146 -16.28 -9.46 4.97
CA PHE A 146 -17.23 -9.07 6.02
C PHE A 146 -17.77 -10.29 6.77
N ALA A 147 -18.28 -11.29 6.04
CA ALA A 147 -18.86 -12.50 6.62
C ALA A 147 -17.84 -13.30 7.45
N GLU A 148 -16.56 -13.28 7.08
CA GLU A 148 -15.48 -13.97 7.81
C GLU A 148 -14.92 -13.15 9.00
N GLY A 149 -15.45 -11.96 9.29
CA GLY A 149 -14.95 -11.10 10.37
C GLY A 149 -13.52 -10.59 10.17
N LYS A 150 -12.96 -10.77 8.97
CA LYS A 150 -11.62 -10.30 8.55
C LYS A 150 -11.63 -8.83 8.14
N GLN A 151 -12.70 -8.12 8.51
CA GLN A 151 -12.96 -6.76 8.12
C GLN A 151 -11.81 -5.84 8.56
N ASN A 152 -11.29 -5.97 9.78
CA ASN A 152 -10.24 -5.07 10.29
C ASN A 152 -8.93 -5.12 9.48
N GLU A 153 -8.58 -6.26 8.88
CA GLU A 153 -7.32 -6.41 8.13
C GLU A 153 -7.39 -5.79 6.73
N VAL A 154 -8.55 -5.90 6.07
CA VAL A 154 -8.82 -5.34 4.74
C VAL A 154 -9.30 -3.87 4.82
N PHE A 155 -10.07 -3.53 5.86
CA PHE A 155 -10.65 -2.20 6.09
C PHE A 155 -9.60 -1.15 6.42
N LEU A 156 -8.55 -1.51 7.18
CA LEU A 156 -7.45 -0.58 7.46
C LEU A 156 -6.78 -0.10 6.16
N LYS A 157 -6.59 -0.97 5.16
CA LYS A 157 -6.04 -0.59 3.83
C LYS A 157 -7.06 0.06 2.89
N GLY A 158 -8.35 -0.30 2.99
CA GLY A 158 -9.44 0.37 2.28
C GLY A 158 -9.63 1.83 2.72
N MET A 159 -9.52 2.10 4.01
CA MET A 159 -9.61 3.46 4.58
C MET A 159 -8.47 4.36 4.07
N TYR A 160 -7.25 3.83 3.94
CA TYR A 160 -6.14 4.55 3.30
C TYR A 160 -6.43 4.90 1.83
N ARG A 161 -7.17 4.06 1.11
CA ARG A 161 -7.57 4.33 -0.28
C ARG A 161 -8.67 5.39 -0.37
N ASP A 162 -9.64 5.38 0.54
CA ASP A 162 -10.70 6.40 0.57
C ASP A 162 -10.14 7.76 1.03
N GLU A 163 -9.24 7.78 2.03
CA GLU A 163 -8.49 8.99 2.39
C GLU A 163 -7.59 9.49 1.25
N ALA A 164 -6.92 8.58 0.53
CA ALA A 164 -6.12 8.94 -0.63
C ALA A 164 -7.00 9.54 -1.73
N ARG A 165 -8.17 8.97 -2.02
CA ARG A 165 -9.15 9.52 -2.97
C ARG A 165 -9.61 10.90 -2.57
N GLU A 166 -9.98 11.12 -1.31
CA GLU A 166 -10.35 12.45 -0.84
C GLU A 166 -9.20 13.46 -0.95
N ARG A 167 -7.98 13.06 -0.60
CA ARG A 167 -6.77 13.90 -0.74
C ARG A 167 -6.50 14.23 -2.19
N ILE A 168 -6.63 13.27 -3.11
CA ILE A 168 -6.50 13.47 -4.56
C ILE A 168 -7.52 14.50 -5.04
N VAL A 169 -8.79 14.40 -4.64
CA VAL A 169 -9.83 15.38 -5.00
C VAL A 169 -9.45 16.79 -4.52
N ARG A 170 -9.00 16.93 -3.26
CA ARG A 170 -8.56 18.21 -2.70
C ARG A 170 -7.34 18.78 -3.42
N TYR A 171 -6.34 17.94 -3.69
CA TYR A 171 -5.14 18.35 -4.40
C TYR A 171 -5.43 18.73 -5.85
N ARG A 172 -6.31 18.00 -6.56
CA ARG A 172 -6.71 18.34 -7.92
C ARG A 172 -7.39 19.71 -7.98
N LYS A 173 -8.34 19.98 -7.06
CA LYS A 173 -8.97 21.30 -6.94
C LYS A 173 -7.94 22.40 -6.67
N LYS A 174 -7.00 22.15 -5.76
CA LYS A 174 -5.96 23.12 -5.39
C LYS A 174 -4.97 23.37 -6.53
N ALA A 175 -4.56 22.32 -7.24
CA ALA A 175 -3.67 22.41 -8.39
C ALA A 175 -4.29 23.27 -9.49
N GLY A 176 -5.57 23.06 -9.82
CA GLY A 176 -6.30 23.91 -10.78
C GLY A 176 -6.28 25.38 -10.39
N GLN A 177 -6.63 25.70 -9.13
CA GLN A 177 -6.58 27.09 -8.63
C GLN A 177 -5.18 27.73 -8.71
N LEU A 178 -4.13 26.95 -8.45
CA LEU A 178 -2.75 27.43 -8.54
C LEU A 178 -2.33 27.66 -10.00
N MET A 179 -2.76 26.80 -10.93
CA MET A 179 -2.54 26.99 -12.37
C MET A 179 -3.27 28.22 -12.89
N ASP A 180 -4.54 28.41 -12.50
CA ASP A 180 -5.37 29.56 -12.91
C ASP A 180 -4.79 30.89 -12.41
N SER A 181 -4.14 30.88 -11.24
CA SER A 181 -3.47 32.05 -10.66
C SER A 181 -2.02 32.23 -11.09
N GLY A 182 -1.52 31.39 -12.00
CA GLY A 182 -0.13 31.47 -12.51
C GLY A 182 0.94 31.05 -11.51
N GLN A 183 0.58 30.40 -10.40
CA GLN A 183 1.50 29.91 -9.38
C GLN A 183 2.08 28.54 -9.76
N TRP A 184 2.84 28.49 -10.86
CA TRP A 184 3.27 27.25 -11.53
C TRP A 184 4.09 26.30 -10.64
N GLY A 185 5.06 26.82 -9.88
CA GLY A 185 5.87 25.97 -8.97
C GLY A 185 5.04 25.33 -7.85
N ALA A 186 4.07 26.06 -7.30
CA ALA A 186 3.16 25.52 -6.29
C ALA A 186 2.15 24.54 -6.90
N ALA A 187 1.69 24.80 -8.12
CA ALA A 187 0.84 23.88 -8.88
C ALA A 187 1.57 22.56 -9.13
N LYS A 188 2.84 22.61 -9.55
CA LYS A 188 3.70 21.45 -9.79
C LYS A 188 3.80 20.54 -8.57
N LEU A 189 4.17 21.12 -7.42
CA LEU A 189 4.26 20.39 -6.14
C LEU A 189 2.91 19.78 -5.73
N THR A 190 1.81 20.43 -6.07
CA THR A 190 0.46 19.93 -5.74
C THR A 190 0.06 18.77 -6.65
N VAL A 191 0.42 18.82 -7.94
CA VAL A 191 0.21 17.73 -8.90
C VAL A 191 1.10 16.52 -8.58
N GLU A 192 2.35 16.74 -8.15
CA GLU A 192 3.24 15.67 -7.69
C GLU A 192 2.66 14.90 -6.49
N LYS A 193 1.96 15.60 -5.57
CA LYS A 193 1.23 14.95 -4.47
C LYS A 193 0.05 14.09 -4.95
N ILE A 194 -0.58 14.43 -6.07
CA ILE A 194 -1.61 13.58 -6.68
C ILE A 194 -0.95 12.33 -7.26
N LEU A 195 0.13 12.49 -8.00
CA LEU A 195 0.90 11.39 -8.58
C LEU A 195 1.53 10.48 -7.52
N LEU A 196 1.82 11.00 -6.33
CA LEU A 196 2.24 10.20 -5.17
C LEU A 196 1.12 9.26 -4.68
N LEU A 197 -0.12 9.74 -4.67
CA LEU A 197 -1.28 9.00 -4.17
C LEU A 197 -1.93 8.12 -5.25
N ALA A 198 -1.81 8.51 -6.53
CA ALA A 198 -2.29 7.80 -7.69
C ALA A 198 -1.27 7.93 -8.86
N PRO A 199 -0.20 7.11 -8.87
CA PRO A 199 0.86 7.19 -9.88
C PRO A 199 0.39 6.98 -11.33
N GLY A 200 -0.76 6.32 -11.53
CA GLY A 200 -1.39 6.13 -12.84
C GLY A 200 -2.43 7.18 -13.23
N ASP A 201 -2.57 8.28 -12.47
CA ASP A 201 -3.56 9.31 -12.73
C ASP A 201 -3.22 10.12 -14.00
N LYS A 202 -3.86 9.75 -15.11
CA LYS A 202 -3.61 10.34 -16.44
C LYS A 202 -3.81 11.86 -16.47
N ASP A 203 -4.74 12.38 -15.68
CA ASP A 203 -5.02 13.82 -15.63
C ASP A 203 -3.90 14.57 -14.90
N ALA A 204 -3.45 14.05 -13.76
CA ALA A 204 -2.34 14.62 -13.02
C ALA A 204 -1.04 14.57 -13.84
N THR A 205 -0.77 13.48 -14.56
CA THR A 205 0.39 13.39 -15.46
C THR A 205 0.32 14.45 -16.56
N ARG A 206 -0.85 14.65 -17.17
CA ARG A 206 -1.05 15.69 -18.19
C ARG A 206 -0.82 17.09 -17.62
N GLN A 207 -1.38 17.38 -16.45
CA GLN A 207 -1.19 18.66 -15.76
C GLN A 207 0.28 18.90 -15.44
N TYR A 208 1.01 17.88 -15.01
CA TYR A 208 2.43 17.97 -14.71
C TYR A 208 3.26 18.38 -15.93
N GLU A 209 3.05 17.71 -17.08
CA GLU A 209 3.78 18.05 -18.30
C GLU A 209 3.39 19.43 -18.85
N GLN A 210 2.12 19.83 -18.73
CA GLN A 210 1.70 21.20 -19.08
C GLN A 210 2.44 22.25 -18.24
N ILE A 211 2.57 22.03 -16.93
CA ILE A 211 3.28 22.94 -16.03
C ILE A 211 4.76 23.01 -16.41
N LYS A 212 5.42 21.87 -16.65
CA LYS A 212 6.84 21.83 -17.07
C LYS A 212 7.10 22.58 -18.37
N GLN A 213 6.26 22.39 -19.39
CA GLN A 213 6.40 23.12 -20.66
C GLN A 213 6.28 24.63 -20.45
N ARG A 214 5.38 25.05 -19.56
CA ARG A 214 5.15 26.46 -19.27
C ARG A 214 6.24 27.09 -18.42
N GLU A 215 6.83 26.35 -17.49
CA GLU A 215 8.03 26.77 -16.76
C GLU A 215 9.21 26.96 -17.73
N ALA A 216 9.41 26.03 -18.68
CA ALA A 216 10.48 26.11 -19.67
C ALA A 216 10.34 27.31 -20.64
N LEU A 217 9.10 27.76 -20.91
CA LEU A 217 8.83 28.94 -21.75
C LEU A 217 9.02 30.28 -21.01
N ASN A 218 9.00 30.26 -19.68
CA ASN A 218 9.12 31.44 -18.82
C ASN A 218 10.50 31.52 -18.11
N SER A 219 11.40 30.59 -18.41
CA SER A 219 12.79 30.54 -17.96
C SER A 219 13.72 31.16 -19.00
#